data_AF-A0A7L4CNE4-F1
#
_entry.id   AF-A0A7L4CNE4-F1
#
_cell.length_a   1.000
_cell.length_b   1.000
_cell.length_c   1.000
_cell.angle_alpha   90.00
_cell.angle_beta   90.00
_cell.angle_gamma   90.00
#
_symmetry.space_group_name_H-M   'P 1'
#
loop_
_entity.id
_entity.type
_entity.pdbx_description
1 polymer ?
#
loop_
_entity_poly.entity_id
_entity_poly.type
_entity_poly.pdbx_seq_one_letter_code
_entity_poly.pdbx_strand_id
1 'polypeptide(L)'
;RTIGDLLGEAKASGNLGNTLKVLGNFEEAIACCQRHLDISRELNDKVGEARALYNLGNVYHSKGKNVASAGTHDPGELPEDVKNALQKAANYYEKNLTIVTELGDRAAQGRAFGNLGNTHYLLGNFRSAVLAHEQVQQCASKEF
;
A
#
# COMPACT_ATOMS: atom_id res chain seq x y z
N ARG A 1 3.99 -25.43 13.69
CA ARG A 1 2.80 -24.69 13.19
C ARG A 1 2.23 -25.44 12.01
N THR A 2 0.92 -25.55 11.90
CA THR A 2 0.26 -26.14 10.72
C THR A 2 -0.03 -25.06 9.66
N ILE A 3 -0.28 -25.46 8.41
CA ILE A 3 -0.67 -24.54 7.33
C ILE A 3 -1.95 -23.77 7.70
N GLY A 4 -2.88 -24.41 8.42
CA GLY A 4 -4.10 -23.78 8.91
C GLY A 4 -3.84 -22.64 9.90
N ASP A 5 -2.86 -22.80 10.80
CA ASP A 5 -2.47 -21.78 11.76
C ASP A 5 -1.89 -20.55 11.06
N LEU A 6 -1.05 -20.76 10.04
CA LEU A 6 -0.40 -19.69 9.27
C LEU A 6 -1.40 -18.88 8.43
N LEU A 7 -2.40 -19.53 7.82
CA LEU A 7 -3.44 -18.83 7.06
C LEU A 7 -4.37 -17.99 7.95
N GLY A 8 -4.71 -18.48 9.14
CA GLY A 8 -5.48 -17.71 10.13
C GLY A 8 -4.69 -16.49 10.64
N GLU A 9 -3.40 -16.69 10.90
CA GLU A 9 -2.46 -15.67 11.34
C GLU A 9 -2.27 -14.53 10.31
N ALA A 10 -2.15 -14.86 9.02
CA ALA A 10 -2.07 -13.90 7.93
C ALA A 10 -3.32 -12.99 7.85
N LYS A 11 -4.52 -13.58 7.90
CA LYS A 11 -5.79 -12.83 7.83
C LYS A 11 -5.98 -11.90 9.03
N ALA A 12 -5.72 -12.40 10.24
CA ALA A 12 -5.82 -11.60 11.46
C ALA A 12 -4.83 -10.42 11.42
N SER A 13 -3.61 -10.65 10.94
CA SER A 13 -2.58 -9.62 10.82
C SER A 13 -2.96 -8.52 9.81
N GLY A 14 -3.62 -8.86 8.70
CA GLY A 14 -4.09 -7.88 7.72
C GLY A 14 -5.20 -6.97 8.23
N ASN A 15 -6.17 -7.51 8.96
CA ASN A 15 -7.26 -6.71 9.55
C ASN A 15 -6.73 -5.83 10.69
N LEU A 16 -5.86 -6.38 11.54
CA LEU A 16 -5.24 -5.65 12.65
C LEU A 16 -4.40 -4.47 12.14
N GLY A 17 -3.60 -4.67 11.08
CA GLY A 17 -2.82 -3.58 10.47
C GLY A 17 -3.67 -2.43 9.94
N ASN A 18 -4.85 -2.72 9.38
CA ASN A 18 -5.79 -1.68 8.95
C ASN A 18 -6.39 -0.89 10.12
N THR A 19 -6.73 -1.55 11.22
CA THR A 19 -7.23 -0.90 12.43
C THR A 19 -6.15 -0.03 13.07
N LEU A 20 -4.94 -0.55 13.24
CA LEU A 20 -3.82 0.18 13.83
C LEU A 20 -3.43 1.41 13.02
N LYS A 21 -3.48 1.32 11.68
CA LYS A 21 -3.32 2.47 10.77
C LYS A 21 -4.33 3.59 11.06
N VAL A 22 -5.61 3.24 11.28
CA VAL A 22 -6.66 4.24 11.59
C VAL A 22 -6.42 4.87 12.97
N LEU A 23 -5.87 4.11 13.92
CA LEU A 23 -5.51 4.61 15.25
C LEU A 23 -4.20 5.43 15.28
N GLY A 24 -3.45 5.50 14.18
CA GLY A 24 -2.15 6.18 14.12
C GLY A 24 -0.96 5.35 14.61
N ASN A 25 -1.19 4.09 15.00
CA ASN A 25 -0.15 3.15 15.43
C ASN A 25 0.58 2.53 14.23
N PHE A 26 1.31 3.37 13.48
CA PHE A 26 1.90 2.97 12.20
C PHE A 26 2.97 1.88 12.33
N GLU A 27 3.81 1.90 13.36
CA GLU A 27 4.89 0.91 13.54
C GLU A 27 4.32 -0.50 13.79
N GLU A 28 3.32 -0.61 14.65
CA GLU A 28 2.64 -1.88 14.90
C GLU A 28 1.91 -2.37 13.65
N ALA A 29 1.25 -1.46 12.91
CA ALA A 29 0.61 -1.78 11.65
C ALA A 29 1.60 -2.31 10.60
N ILE A 30 2.80 -1.73 10.51
CA ILE A 30 3.89 -2.20 9.64
C ILE A 30 4.31 -3.61 10.05
N ALA A 31 4.54 -3.84 11.34
CA ALA A 31 4.96 -5.15 11.85
C ALA A 31 3.93 -6.25 11.51
N CYS A 32 2.63 -5.96 11.70
CA CYS A 32 1.56 -6.90 11.34
C CYS A 32 1.52 -7.18 9.83
N CYS A 33 1.60 -6.15 8.99
CA CYS A 33 1.55 -6.34 7.53
C CYS A 33 2.82 -7.04 6.99
N GLN A 34 3.99 -6.78 7.57
CA GLN A 34 5.23 -7.45 7.20
C GLN A 34 5.17 -8.94 7.55
N ARG A 35 4.65 -9.29 8.73
CA ARG A 35 4.45 -10.68 9.13
C ARG A 35 3.46 -11.41 8.22
N HIS A 36 2.37 -10.76 7.81
CA HIS A 36 1.47 -11.30 6.78
C HIS A 36 2.22 -11.55 5.47
N LEU A 37 3.04 -10.59 5.00
CA LEU A 37 3.82 -10.73 3.79
C LEU A 37 4.77 -11.94 3.84
N ASP A 38 5.48 -12.10 4.95
CA ASP A 38 6.44 -13.18 5.13
C ASP A 38 5.76 -14.56 5.10
N ILE A 39 4.63 -14.69 5.81
CA ILE A 39 3.83 -15.93 5.81
C ILE A 39 3.27 -16.22 4.40
N SER A 40 2.73 -15.22 3.71
CA SER A 40 2.21 -15.42 2.35
C SER A 40 3.29 -15.90 1.38
N ARG A 41 4.52 -15.39 1.52
CA ARG A 41 5.67 -15.86 0.73
C ARG A 41 6.08 -17.28 1.10
N GLU A 42 6.12 -17.61 2.39
CA GLU A 42 6.42 -18.97 2.87
C GLU A 42 5.42 -20.00 2.29
N LEU A 43 4.15 -19.63 2.23
CA LEU A 43 3.08 -20.46 1.70
C LEU A 43 2.93 -20.40 0.17
N ASN A 44 3.74 -19.60 -0.53
CA ASN A 44 3.57 -19.29 -1.96
C ASN A 44 2.16 -18.77 -2.33
N ASP A 45 1.47 -18.13 -1.38
CA ASP A 45 0.17 -17.50 -1.59
C ASP A 45 0.35 -16.12 -2.26
N LYS A 46 0.28 -16.10 -3.60
CA LYS A 46 0.42 -14.85 -4.38
C LYS A 46 -0.69 -13.84 -4.12
N VAL A 47 -1.91 -14.30 -3.83
CA VAL A 47 -3.04 -13.41 -3.52
C VAL A 47 -2.83 -12.75 -2.16
N GLY A 48 -2.38 -13.52 -1.16
CA GLY A 48 -1.97 -13.02 0.15
C GLY A 48 -0.79 -12.06 0.07
N GLU A 49 0.25 -12.41 -0.71
CA GLU A 49 1.43 -11.57 -0.94
C GLU A 49 1.01 -10.19 -1.49
N ALA A 50 0.18 -10.18 -2.55
CA ALA A 50 -0.35 -8.95 -3.12
C ALA A 50 -1.11 -8.11 -2.09
N ARG A 51 -2.00 -8.73 -1.29
CA ARG A 51 -2.78 -8.03 -0.25
C ARG A 51 -1.89 -7.43 0.84
N ALA A 52 -0.86 -8.16 1.28
CA ALA A 52 0.06 -7.69 2.30
C ALA A 52 0.87 -6.49 1.81
N LEU A 53 1.38 -6.54 0.56
CA LEU A 53 2.08 -5.42 -0.08
C LEU A 53 1.19 -4.19 -0.19
N TYR A 54 -0.05 -4.35 -0.64
CA TYR A 54 -1.01 -3.25 -0.74
C TYR A 54 -1.29 -2.61 0.64
N ASN A 55 -1.43 -3.43 1.68
CA ASN A 55 -1.62 -2.94 3.04
C ASN A 55 -0.39 -2.19 3.58
N LEU A 56 0.83 -2.67 3.33
CA LEU A 56 2.05 -1.92 3.65
C LEU A 56 2.08 -0.55 2.95
N GLY A 57 1.69 -0.51 1.67
CA GLY A 57 1.51 0.72 0.91
C GLY A 57 0.54 1.70 1.62
N ASN A 58 -0.63 1.21 2.04
CA ASN A 58 -1.62 2.03 2.74
C ASN A 58 -1.12 2.57 4.08
N VAL A 59 -0.39 1.77 4.85
CA VAL A 59 0.15 2.16 6.15
C VAL A 59 1.19 3.27 5.98
N TYR A 60 2.15 3.08 5.07
CA TYR A 60 3.17 4.09 4.78
C TYR A 60 2.60 5.37 4.19
N HIS A 61 1.60 5.27 3.30
CA HIS A 61 0.89 6.44 2.76
C HIS A 61 0.21 7.23 3.89
N SER A 62 -0.48 6.53 4.78
CA SER A 62 -1.17 7.15 5.91
C SER A 62 -0.19 7.78 6.90
N LYS A 63 0.95 7.13 7.17
CA LYS A 63 2.03 7.67 7.99
C LYS A 63 2.57 8.98 7.39
N GLY A 64 2.89 8.99 6.10
CA GLY A 64 3.36 10.19 5.41
C GLY A 64 2.34 11.33 5.44
N LYS A 65 1.07 11.02 5.12
CA LYS A 65 -0.02 12.00 5.16
C LYS A 65 -0.26 12.57 6.57
N ASN A 66 -0.19 11.74 7.61
CA ASN A 66 -0.41 12.18 8.99
C ASN A 66 0.70 13.11 9.47
N VAL A 67 1.97 12.75 9.24
CA VAL A 67 3.13 13.60 9.58
C VAL A 67 3.10 14.90 8.79
N ALA A 68 2.73 14.86 7.51
CA ALA A 68 2.56 16.06 6.70
C ALA A 68 1.44 16.98 7.22
N SER A 69 0.37 16.41 7.78
CA SER A 69 -0.77 17.16 8.33
C SER A 69 -0.51 17.71 9.74
N ALA A 70 0.43 17.13 10.48
CA ALA A 70 0.78 17.52 11.85
C ALA A 70 1.90 18.58 11.92
N GLY A 71 2.57 18.86 10.81
CA GLY A 71 3.76 19.71 10.77
C GLY A 71 3.47 21.20 10.56
N THR A 72 3.96 22.03 11.47
CA THR A 72 4.16 23.49 11.32
C THR A 72 5.41 23.77 10.49
N HIS A 73 5.47 23.25 9.27
CA HIS A 73 6.66 23.39 8.41
C HIS A 73 6.47 24.53 7.40
N ASP A 74 7.59 25.12 6.99
CA ASP A 74 7.58 26.19 6.00
C ASP A 74 6.88 25.71 4.72
N PRO A 75 5.96 26.52 4.16
CA PRO A 75 5.25 26.16 2.95
C PRO A 75 6.24 25.97 1.79
N GLY A 76 6.47 24.73 1.38
CA GLY A 76 7.21 24.41 0.15
C GLY A 76 8.14 23.19 0.24
N GLU A 77 8.51 22.71 1.42
CA GLU A 77 9.43 21.58 1.56
C GLU A 77 8.82 20.42 2.36
N LEU A 78 8.82 19.22 1.76
CA LEU A 78 8.29 18.02 2.40
C LEU A 78 9.34 17.49 3.38
N PRO A 79 9.03 17.29 4.68
CA PRO A 79 9.98 16.71 5.62
C PRO A 79 10.50 15.36 5.11
N GLU A 80 11.78 15.11 5.33
CA GLU A 80 12.45 13.90 4.79
C GLU A 80 11.77 12.60 5.26
N ASP A 81 11.26 12.57 6.50
CA ASP A 81 10.48 11.44 7.01
C ASP A 81 9.15 11.22 6.27
N VAL A 82 8.47 12.30 5.90
CA VAL A 82 7.24 12.24 5.07
C VAL A 82 7.58 11.69 3.70
N LYS A 83 8.63 12.24 3.07
CA LYS A 83 9.09 11.81 1.75
C LYS A 83 9.48 10.34 1.75
N ASN A 84 10.23 9.90 2.75
CA ASN A 84 10.63 8.51 2.92
C ASN A 84 9.44 7.56 3.12
N ALA A 85 8.44 7.97 3.93
CA ALA A 85 7.22 7.18 4.10
C ALA A 85 6.45 7.06 2.78
N LEU A 86 6.22 8.16 2.07
CA LEU A 86 5.51 8.13 0.79
C LEU A 86 6.27 7.36 -0.30
N GLN A 87 7.60 7.44 -0.33
CA GLN A 87 8.42 6.68 -1.28
C GLN A 87 8.34 5.16 -1.00
N LYS A 88 8.32 4.76 0.27
CA LYS A 88 8.05 3.37 0.66
C LYS A 88 6.66 2.94 0.21
N ALA A 89 5.64 3.78 0.42
CA ALA A 89 4.27 3.49 -0.01
C ALA A 89 4.20 3.22 -1.52
N ALA A 90 4.81 4.08 -2.35
CA ALA A 90 4.87 3.91 -3.79
C ALA A 90 5.52 2.56 -4.19
N ASN A 91 6.67 2.23 -3.62
CA ASN A 91 7.37 0.96 -3.88
C ASN A 91 6.50 -0.27 -3.54
N TYR A 92 5.77 -0.22 -2.43
CA TYR A 92 4.85 -1.30 -2.07
C TYR A 92 3.67 -1.43 -3.03
N TYR A 93 3.09 -0.32 -3.50
CA TYR A 93 2.05 -0.36 -4.53
C TYR A 93 2.58 -0.88 -5.87
N GLU A 94 3.80 -0.52 -6.28
CA GLU A 94 4.44 -1.03 -7.49
C GLU A 94 4.66 -2.55 -7.41
N LYS A 95 5.17 -3.05 -6.28
CA LYS A 95 5.32 -4.50 -6.06
C LYS A 95 3.97 -5.22 -6.06
N ASN A 96 2.95 -4.63 -5.45
CA ASN A 96 1.59 -5.16 -5.52
C ASN A 96 1.11 -5.22 -6.98
N LEU A 97 1.29 -4.14 -7.75
CA LEU A 97 0.89 -4.02 -9.16
C LEU A 97 1.50 -5.13 -10.02
N THR A 98 2.78 -5.45 -9.83
CA THR A 98 3.42 -6.57 -10.54
C THR A 98 2.63 -7.86 -10.35
N ILE A 99 2.33 -8.22 -9.09
CA ILE A 99 1.63 -9.47 -8.79
C ILE A 99 0.18 -9.43 -9.28
N VAL A 100 -0.56 -8.35 -9.05
CA VAL A 100 -1.97 -8.29 -9.49
C VAL A 100 -2.13 -8.18 -11.01
N THR A 101 -1.06 -7.76 -11.71
CA THR A 101 -0.98 -7.85 -13.17
C THR A 101 -0.80 -9.29 -13.63
N GLU A 102 0.13 -10.04 -13.02
CA GLU A 102 0.32 -11.47 -13.28
C GLU A 102 -0.94 -12.29 -12.99
N LEU A 103 -1.67 -11.95 -11.92
CA LEU A 103 -2.93 -12.60 -11.55
C LEU A 103 -4.13 -12.17 -12.39
N GLY A 104 -4.00 -11.14 -13.23
CA GLY A 104 -5.12 -10.58 -14.01
C GLY A 104 -6.20 -9.87 -13.18
N ASP A 105 -5.94 -9.54 -11.91
CA ASP A 105 -6.89 -8.86 -11.02
C ASP A 105 -6.96 -7.36 -11.33
N ARG A 106 -7.83 -7.01 -12.30
CA ARG A 106 -8.05 -5.63 -12.75
C ARG A 106 -8.60 -4.72 -11.65
N ALA A 107 -9.45 -5.24 -10.77
CA ALA A 107 -10.01 -4.45 -9.67
C ALA A 107 -8.91 -4.07 -8.67
N ALA A 108 -7.98 -4.99 -8.37
CA ALA A 108 -6.82 -4.68 -7.54
C ALA A 108 -5.85 -3.72 -8.23
N GLN A 109 -5.62 -3.86 -9.53
CA GLN A 109 -4.82 -2.89 -10.31
C GLN A 109 -5.40 -1.48 -10.17
N GLY A 110 -6.71 -1.30 -10.37
CA GLY A 110 -7.37 0.00 -10.23
C GLY A 110 -7.19 0.64 -8.84
N ARG A 111 -7.33 -0.17 -7.77
CA ARG A 111 -7.07 0.31 -6.39
C ARG A 111 -5.61 0.74 -6.19
N ALA A 112 -4.66 -0.07 -6.67
CA ALA A 112 -3.24 0.21 -6.52
C ALA A 112 -2.81 1.46 -7.31
N PHE A 113 -3.25 1.60 -8.56
CA PHE A 113 -3.00 2.80 -9.37
C PHE A 113 -3.61 4.07 -8.74
N GLY A 114 -4.82 3.99 -8.19
CA GLY A 114 -5.45 5.13 -7.52
C GLY A 114 -4.62 5.61 -6.31
N ASN A 115 -4.18 4.68 -5.47
CA ASN A 115 -3.36 5.02 -4.31
C ASN A 115 -1.92 5.44 -4.68
N LEU A 116 -1.34 4.84 -5.73
CA LEU A 116 -0.05 5.25 -6.26
C LEU A 116 -0.11 6.68 -6.80
N GLY A 117 -1.19 7.03 -7.51
CA GLY A 117 -1.43 8.40 -7.99
C GLY A 117 -1.54 9.41 -6.84
N ASN A 118 -2.32 9.10 -5.81
CA ASN A 118 -2.43 9.93 -4.61
C ASN A 118 -1.08 10.07 -3.88
N THR A 119 -0.27 9.01 -3.85
CA THR A 119 1.06 9.03 -3.22
C THR A 119 2.03 9.90 -4.00
N HIS A 120 2.06 9.80 -5.33
CA HIS A 120 2.86 10.66 -6.18
C HIS A 120 2.42 12.12 -6.10
N TYR A 121 1.12 12.39 -5.98
CA TYR A 121 0.61 13.73 -5.76
C TYR A 121 1.17 14.34 -4.47
N LEU A 122 1.15 13.61 -3.35
CA LEU A 122 1.73 14.07 -2.08
C LEU A 122 3.25 14.25 -2.14
N LEU A 123 3.95 13.50 -3.00
CA LEU A 123 5.39 13.67 -3.26
C LEU A 123 5.71 14.85 -4.19
N GLY A 124 4.71 15.54 -4.74
CA GLY A 124 4.92 16.58 -5.78
C GLY A 124 5.25 16.01 -7.17
N ASN A 125 5.19 14.69 -7.35
CA ASN A 125 5.47 13.98 -8.60
C ASN A 125 4.24 13.99 -9.52
N PHE A 126 3.78 15.18 -9.92
CA PHE A 126 2.49 15.35 -10.60
C PHE A 126 2.36 14.57 -11.91
N ARG A 127 3.44 14.46 -12.70
CA ARG A 127 3.42 13.69 -13.94
C ARG A 127 3.12 12.20 -13.69
N SER A 128 3.77 11.62 -12.68
CA SER A 128 3.53 10.22 -12.30
C SER A 128 2.12 10.03 -11.71
N ALA A 129 1.60 11.03 -11.00
CA ALA A 129 0.24 11.00 -10.47
C ALA A 129 -0.81 10.94 -11.59
N VAL A 130 -0.67 11.79 -12.61
CA VAL A 130 -1.57 11.81 -13.79
C VAL A 130 -1.54 10.45 -14.48
N LEU A 131 -0.35 9.93 -14.79
CA LEU A 131 -0.21 8.62 -15.45
C LEU A 131 -0.87 7.52 -14.64
N ALA A 132 -0.69 7.49 -13.32
CA ALA A 132 -1.33 6.49 -12.46
C ALA A 132 -2.86 6.61 -12.48
N HIS A 133 -3.43 7.82 -12.45
CA HIS A 133 -4.87 8.03 -12.51
C HIS A 133 -5.47 7.65 -13.88
N GLU A 134 -4.76 7.87 -14.98
CA GLU A 134 -5.17 7.39 -16.31
C GLU A 134 -5.23 5.86 -16.37
N GLN A 135 -4.29 5.16 -15.72
CA GLN A 135 -4.30 3.70 -15.63
C GLN A 135 -5.52 3.16 -14.85
N VAL A 136 -6.02 3.90 -13.84
CA VAL A 136 -7.26 3.52 -13.14
C VAL A 136 -8.44 3.45 -14.11
N GLN A 137 -8.57 4.45 -14.99
CA GLN A 137 -9.65 4.50 -15.98
C GLN A 137 -9.58 3.31 -16.93
N GLN A 138 -8.37 2.96 -17.39
CA GLN A 138 -8.15 1.81 -18.28
C GLN A 138 -8.49 0.47 -17.62
N CYS A 139 -8.29 0.36 -16.30
CA CYS A 139 -8.68 -0.83 -15.53
C CYS A 139 -10.20 -0.95 -15.39
N ALA A 140 -10.93 0.18 -15.32
CA ALA A 140 -12.39 0.22 -15.16
C ALA A 140 -13.17 0.15 -16.49
N SER A 141 -12.58 0.61 -17.61
CA SER A 141 -13.31 0.84 -18.86
C SER A 141 -13.42 -0.38 -19.80
N LYS A 142 -12.94 -1.56 -19.41
CA LYS A 142 -13.01 -2.79 -20.23
C LYS A 142 -14.02 -3.82 -19.71
N GLU A 143 -15.00 -3.38 -18.93
CA GLU A 143 -16.08 -4.22 -18.42
C GLU A 143 -17.25 -4.41 -19.42
N PHE A 144 -17.12 -3.98 -20.67
CA PHE A 144 -18.15 -4.10 -21.71
C PHE A 144 -17.57 -4.53 -23.06
#